data_AF-A0AAV5Z6I0-F1
#
_entry.id   AF-A0AAV5Z6I0-F1
#
_cell.length_a   1.000
_cell.length_b   1.000
_cell.length_c   1.000
_cell.angle_alpha   90.00
_cell.angle_beta   90.00
_cell.angle_gamma   90.00
#
_symmetry.space_group_name_H-M   'P 1'
#
loop_
_entity.id
_entity.type
_entity.pdbx_description
1 polymer ?
#
loop_
_entity_poly.entity_id
_entity_poly.type
_entity_poly.pdbx_seq_one_letter_code
_entity_poly.pdbx_strand_id
1 'polypeptide(L)' 'GVIASVAKLRSRCVMTTYDPDTQEQDLSVLRRIASEFGGRMALDCGVLGGGRIAVGDPVELLEPEEA' A
#
# COMPACT_ATOMS: atom_id res chain seq x y z
N GLY A 1 14.20 -2.95 14.76
CA GLY A 1 12.99 -2.95 13.92
C GLY A 1 12.94 -1.69 13.09
N VAL A 2 11.90 -1.52 12.30
CA VAL A 2 11.59 -0.30 11.55
C VAL A 2 10.35 0.33 12.16
N ILE A 3 10.30 1.66 12.21
CA ILE A 3 9.09 2.40 12.57
C ILE A 3 8.63 3.13 11.31
N ALA A 4 7.39 2.86 10.90
CA ALA A 4 6.77 3.50 9.74
C ALA A 4 5.50 4.24 10.16
N SER A 5 5.27 5.42 9.59
CA SER A 5 4.01 6.14 9.72
C SER A 5 3.03 5.68 8.65
N VAL A 6 1.73 5.74 8.97
CA VAL A 6 0.65 5.58 7.98
C VAL A 6 0.14 6.97 7.62
N ALA A 7 0.41 7.43 6.39
CA ALA A 7 0.17 8.83 6.04
C ALA A 7 -1.21 9.04 5.39
N LYS A 8 -1.55 8.26 4.36
CA LYS A 8 -2.81 8.43 3.63
C LYS A 8 -3.19 7.20 2.80
N LEU A 9 -4.48 7.11 2.46
CA LEU A 9 -4.97 6.17 1.46
C LEU A 9 -4.34 6.42 0.10
N ARG A 10 -4.09 5.33 -0.63
CA ARG A 10 -3.32 5.39 -1.86
C ARG A 10 -4.11 4.92 -3.07
N SER A 11 -4.81 5.85 -3.73
CA SER A 11 -5.50 5.60 -5.01
C SER A 11 -4.59 4.92 -6.01
N ARG A 12 -5.08 3.88 -6.70
CA ARG A 12 -4.31 3.19 -7.76
C ARG A 12 -4.44 3.95 -9.08
N CYS A 13 -3.43 3.86 -9.92
CA CYS A 13 -3.39 4.50 -11.23
C CYS A 13 -3.43 3.43 -12.34
N VAL A 14 -3.41 3.86 -13.60
CA VAL A 14 -3.40 2.98 -14.77
C VAL A 14 -2.27 1.95 -14.75
N MET A 15 -1.16 2.17 -14.02
CA MET A 15 -0.07 1.18 -13.98
C MET A 15 -0.52 -0.18 -13.47
N THR A 16 -1.57 -0.26 -12.64
CA THR A 16 -2.11 -1.55 -12.16
C THR A 16 -2.94 -2.29 -13.21
N THR A 17 -3.13 -1.75 -14.41
CA THR A 17 -3.90 -2.40 -15.49
C THR A 17 -3.05 -3.30 -16.37
N TYR A 18 -1.72 -3.29 -16.19
CA TYR A 18 -0.82 -4.12 -16.97
C TYR A 18 -0.55 -5.43 -16.24
N ASP A 19 -0.70 -6.55 -16.95
CA ASP A 19 -0.23 -7.84 -16.47
C ASP A 19 1.31 -7.79 -16.29
N PRO A 20 1.85 -8.14 -15.11
CA PRO A 20 3.27 -7.98 -14.82
C PRO A 20 4.16 -8.94 -15.63
N ASP A 21 3.63 -10.06 -16.11
CA ASP A 21 4.39 -11.08 -16.84
C ASP A 21 4.28 -10.89 -18.36
N THR A 22 3.09 -10.55 -18.87
CA THR A 22 2.83 -10.44 -20.32
C THR A 22 2.82 -9.01 -20.85
N GLN A 23 2.66 -8.00 -19.97
CA GLN A 23 2.42 -6.60 -20.32
C GLN A 23 1.11 -6.33 -21.06
N GLU A 24 0.20 -7.31 -21.17
CA GLU A 24 -1.14 -7.07 -21.71
C GLU A 24 -1.91 -6.11 -20.78
N GLN A 25 -2.66 -5.18 -21.38
CA GLN A 25 -3.40 -4.16 -20.63
C GLN A 25 -4.88 -4.49 -20.51
N ASP A 26 -5.38 -4.61 -19.28
CA ASP A 26 -6.81 -4.69 -18.97
C ASP A 26 -7.27 -3.53 -18.06
N LEU A 27 -7.94 -2.55 -18.68
CA LEU A 27 -8.51 -1.39 -17.99
C LEU A 27 -9.66 -1.74 -17.02
N SER A 28 -10.24 -2.95 -17.12
CA SER A 28 -11.25 -3.42 -16.17
C SER A 28 -10.68 -3.54 -14.77
N VAL A 29 -9.38 -3.84 -14.63
CA VAL A 29 -8.70 -4.01 -13.34
C VAL A 29 -8.79 -2.75 -12.48
N LEU A 30 -8.52 -1.56 -13.05
CA LEU A 30 -8.60 -0.31 -12.28
C LEU A 30 -10.04 -0.01 -11.80
N ARG A 31 -11.04 -0.30 -12.65
CA ARG A 31 -12.46 -0.13 -12.29
C ARG A 31 -12.84 -1.07 -11.15
N ARG A 32 -12.42 -2.33 -11.24
CA ARG A 32 -12.65 -3.35 -10.20
C ARG A 32 -11.98 -3.00 -8.89
N ILE A 33 -10.72 -2.53 -8.93
CA ILE A 33 -10.04 -2.03 -7.73
C ILE A 33 -10.86 -0.93 -7.05
N ALA A 34 -11.37 0.03 -7.82
CA ALA A 34 -12.17 1.12 -7.26
C ALA A 34 -13.49 0.61 -6.66
N SER A 35 -14.22 -0.26 -7.36
CA SER A 35 -15.54 -0.73 -6.94
C SER A 35 -15.47 -1.75 -5.80
N GLU A 36 -14.56 -2.73 -5.88
CA GLU A 36 -14.46 -3.83 -4.91
C GLU A 36 -13.83 -3.37 -3.59
N PHE A 37 -12.85 -2.46 -3.62
CA PHE A 37 -12.19 -1.94 -2.41
C PHE A 37 -12.75 -0.59 -1.93
N GLY A 38 -13.72 -0.02 -2.63
CA GLY A 38 -14.29 1.30 -2.32
C GLY A 38 -13.23 2.40 -2.26
N GLY A 39 -12.21 2.33 -3.12
CA GLY A 39 -11.10 3.29 -3.16
C GLY A 39 -10.10 3.21 -1.99
N ARG A 40 -10.15 2.17 -1.14
CA ARG A 40 -9.31 2.05 0.07
C ARG A 40 -8.16 1.05 -0.06
N MET A 41 -7.65 0.83 -1.27
CA MET A 41 -6.56 -0.11 -1.52
C MET A 41 -5.20 0.53 -1.25
N ALA A 42 -4.49 0.05 -0.22
CA ALA A 42 -3.14 0.44 0.19
C ALA A 42 -3.00 1.85 0.84
N LEU A 43 -1.83 2.06 1.43
CA LEU A 43 -1.44 3.25 2.17
C LEU A 43 -0.08 3.75 1.68
N ASP A 44 0.07 5.07 1.55
CA ASP A 44 1.38 5.69 1.50
C ASP A 44 1.91 5.77 2.93
N CYS A 45 3.13 5.31 3.15
CA CYS A 45 3.80 5.27 4.46
C CYS A 45 5.11 6.05 4.43
N GLY A 46 5.50 6.61 5.57
CA GLY A 46 6.81 7.23 5.78
C GLY A 46 7.69 6.38 6.70
N VAL A 47 9.01 6.56 6.62
CA VAL A 47 9.95 5.94 7.58
C VAL A 47 10.22 6.94 8.70
N LEU A 48 9.81 6.61 9.93
CA LEU A 48 10.11 7.39 11.13
C LEU A 48 11.41 6.91 11.81
N GLY A 49 11.70 5.61 11.70
CA GLY A 49 12.92 4.99 12.23
C GLY A 49 13.41 3.88 11.30
N GLY A 50 14.64 4.01 10.80
CA GLY A 50 15.25 3.05 9.89
C GLY A 50 15.71 1.75 10.57
N GLY A 51 15.85 0.69 9.79
CA GLY A 51 16.24 -0.63 10.28
C GLY A 51 16.16 -1.69 9.18
N ARG A 52 16.44 -2.95 9.53
CA ARG A 52 16.19 -4.10 8.66
C ARG A 52 14.87 -4.75 9.02
N ILE A 53 14.18 -5.27 8.00
CA ILE A 53 12.98 -6.10 8.12
C ILE A 53 13.20 -7.37 7.29
N ALA A 54 12.55 -8.45 7.69
CA ALA A 54 12.52 -9.73 7.00
C ALA A 54 11.09 -10.26 6.90
N VAL A 55 10.85 -11.19 5.98
CA VAL A 55 9.57 -11.89 5.87
C VAL A 55 9.32 -12.67 7.16
N GLY A 56 8.16 -12.46 7.78
CA GLY A 56 7.77 -13.09 9.03
C GLY A 56 8.06 -12.26 10.29
N ASP A 57 8.69 -11.09 10.15
CA ASP A 57 8.84 -10.18 11.29
C ASP A 57 7.46 -9.75 11.82
N PRO A 58 7.24 -9.75 13.15
CA PRO A 58 5.99 -9.30 13.74
C PRO A 58 5.79 -7.80 13.51
N VAL A 59 4.52 -7.40 13.40
CA VAL A 59 4.11 -6.01 13.23
C VAL A 59 3.15 -5.64 14.36
N GLU A 60 3.42 -4.52 15.00
CA GLU A 60 2.58 -3.95 16.06
C GLU A 60 2.06 -2.59 15.63
N LEU A 61 0.78 -2.33 15.88
CA LEU A 61 0.19 -1.00 15.68
C LEU A 61 0.51 -0.16 16.91
N LEU A 62 1.23 0.94 16.70
CA LEU A 62 1.52 1.91 17.74
C LEU A 62 0.44 2.99 17.72
N GLU A 63 -0.02 3.41 18.89
CA GLU A 63 -0.86 4.60 18.98
C GLU A 63 -0.02 5.85 18.67
N PRO A 64 -0.59 6.84 17.96
CA PRO A 64 0.10 8.10 17.75
C PRO A 64 0.37 8.77 19.10
N GLU A 65 1.59 9.29 19.27
CA GLU A 65 1.93 10.09 20.45
C GLU A 65 1.03 11.34 20.45
N GLU A 66 0.27 11.54 21.53
CA GLU A 66 -0.53 12.76 21.69
C GLU A 66 0.43 13.96 21.71
N ALA A 67 0.22 14.90 20.79
CA ALA A 67 1.05 16.10 20.63
C ALA A 67 0.74 17.17 21.67
#